data_AF-A0A518E429-F1
#
_entry.id   AF-A0A518E429-F1
#
_cell.length_a   1.000
_cell.length_b   1.000
_cell.length_c   1.000
_cell.angle_alpha   90.00
_cell.angle_beta   90.00
_cell.angle_gamma   90.00
#
_symmetry.space_group_name_H-M   'P 1'
#
loop_
_entity.id
_entity.type
_entity.pdbx_description
1 polymer ?
#
loop_
_entity_poly.entity_id
_entity_poly.type
_entity_poly.pdbx_seq_one_letter_code
_entity_poly.pdbx_strand_id
1 'polypeptide(L)'
;MKESHQHQRPAVRPCATPSSRRRRSQMRRGQSLVEFALVSLVVYMLLAAILTFGHMLYVAQGVQQAADLAAREISRTPLPAEILLDDVLHGDASADSSLANVRSQIYDEHYLVLNLDTFHGRGSLAELVADLPLVNQQLVPLMISDQINGVNVLRYPGAIFTDGHTGNDPSDPPPSGFLVAIPLVNSRDGTGVETIAWVPVVEAIDSEASRLSSDQRGVVALRINYPFQSASMSSFRPNPDGPFEPNLANPNVANDAGVKVAPGGYQPSGTAIASDRDYGPYTGTYGLGAQAALGSQQLTGGLPVRPFRRVISAQAIYRRELFTP
;
A
#
# COMPACT_ATOMS: atom_id res chain seq x y z
N MET A 1 -14.13 109.30 43.71
CA MET A 1 -13.65 108.37 44.74
C MET A 1 -14.75 107.35 44.98
N LYS A 2 -14.43 106.04 44.94
CA LYS A 2 -15.32 104.85 44.84
C LYS A 2 -15.64 104.42 43.40
N GLU A 3 -14.87 103.49 42.86
CA GLU A 3 -15.00 102.01 42.93
C GLU A 3 -15.90 101.48 41.81
N SER A 4 -15.28 101.12 40.69
CA SER A 4 -15.89 100.35 39.61
C SER A 4 -15.32 98.93 39.64
N HIS A 5 -16.22 97.98 39.90
CA HIS A 5 -15.98 96.55 40.03
C HIS A 5 -15.33 95.95 38.78
N GLN A 6 -14.17 95.32 38.96
CA GLN A 6 -13.47 94.53 37.95
C GLN A 6 -13.85 93.05 38.15
N HIS A 7 -14.67 92.52 37.22
CA HIS A 7 -15.08 91.12 37.19
C HIS A 7 -13.93 90.23 36.67
N GLN A 8 -13.34 89.42 37.55
CA GLN A 8 -12.39 88.36 37.21
C GLN A 8 -13.12 87.15 36.61
N ARG A 9 -12.68 86.74 35.41
CA ARG A 9 -13.12 85.49 34.75
C ARG A 9 -12.39 84.28 35.36
N PRO A 10 -13.06 83.13 35.54
CA PRO A 10 -12.43 81.91 36.07
C PRO A 10 -11.54 81.24 35.02
N ALA A 11 -10.36 80.79 35.46
CA ALA A 11 -9.39 80.02 34.67
C ALA A 11 -9.92 78.60 34.37
N VAL A 12 -10.00 78.27 33.07
CA VAL A 12 -10.33 76.94 32.57
C VAL A 12 -9.16 75.99 32.86
N ARG A 13 -9.41 74.94 33.65
CA ARG A 13 -8.44 73.86 33.87
C ARG A 13 -8.33 72.98 32.61
N PRO A 14 -7.11 72.64 32.13
CA PRO A 14 -6.96 71.74 31.00
C PRO A 14 -7.39 70.31 31.39
N CYS A 15 -8.20 69.73 30.51
CA CYS A 15 -8.70 68.38 30.53
C CYS A 15 -7.53 67.37 30.48
N ALA A 16 -7.43 66.50 31.47
CA ALA A 16 -6.49 65.38 31.46
C ALA A 16 -6.92 64.36 30.41
N THR A 17 -6.16 64.22 29.33
CA THR A 17 -6.35 63.17 28.33
C THR A 17 -6.01 61.80 28.92
N PRO A 18 -6.94 60.82 28.91
CA PRO A 18 -6.60 59.46 29.31
C PRO A 18 -5.68 58.83 28.27
N SER A 19 -4.50 58.48 28.75
CA SER A 19 -3.42 57.81 28.03
C SER A 19 -3.85 56.50 27.34
N SER A 20 -3.24 56.30 26.18
CA SER A 20 -3.45 55.29 25.15
C SER A 20 -3.07 53.86 25.54
N ARG A 21 -3.72 53.27 26.54
CA ARG A 21 -3.46 51.87 27.00
C ARG A 21 -4.30 50.76 26.33
N ARG A 22 -4.76 50.93 25.08
CA ARG A 22 -5.67 49.95 24.43
C ARG A 22 -5.17 49.22 23.18
N ARG A 23 -3.87 49.28 22.84
CA ARG A 23 -3.37 48.59 21.62
C ARG A 23 -2.41 47.40 21.82
N ARG A 24 -1.98 47.06 23.04
CA ARG A 24 -1.08 45.90 23.27
C ARG A 24 -1.77 44.54 23.41
N SER A 25 -3.09 44.50 23.65
CA SER A 25 -3.82 43.23 23.85
C SER A 25 -4.21 42.53 22.55
N GLN A 26 -4.36 43.24 21.44
CA GLN A 26 -4.74 42.63 20.16
C GLN A 26 -3.60 41.86 19.47
N MET A 27 -2.34 42.23 19.69
CA MET A 27 -1.19 41.54 19.08
C MET A 27 -0.90 40.15 19.67
N ARG A 28 -1.37 39.84 20.89
CA ARG A 28 -1.16 38.52 21.50
C ARG A 28 -2.12 37.44 21.00
N ARG A 29 -3.28 37.83 20.43
CA ARG A 29 -4.32 36.88 19.99
C ARG A 29 -3.95 36.13 18.70
N GLY A 30 -3.02 36.65 17.89
CA GLY A 30 -2.52 35.97 16.69
C GLY A 30 -1.28 35.11 16.93
N GLN A 31 -0.44 35.48 17.91
CA GLN A 31 0.81 34.78 18.19
C GLN A 31 0.59 33.33 18.64
N SER A 32 -0.37 33.10 19.53
CA SER A 32 -0.68 31.74 20.01
C SER A 32 -1.22 30.82 18.89
N LEU A 33 -1.90 31.38 17.88
CA LEU A 33 -2.42 30.61 16.75
C LEU A 33 -1.27 30.19 15.82
N VAL A 34 -0.33 31.10 15.56
CA VAL A 34 0.88 30.79 14.76
C VAL A 34 1.76 29.76 15.47
N GLU A 35 2.00 29.93 16.76
CA GLU A 35 2.77 28.95 17.56
C GLU A 35 2.09 27.58 17.57
N PHE A 36 0.76 27.55 17.79
CA PHE A 36 0.01 26.30 17.73
C PHE A 36 0.04 25.67 16.34
N ALA A 37 -0.09 26.46 15.27
CA ALA A 37 -0.03 25.96 13.89
C ALA A 37 1.34 25.39 13.54
N LEU A 38 2.42 26.02 14.01
CA LEU A 38 3.77 25.53 13.78
C LEU A 38 4.03 24.24 14.56
N VAL A 39 3.62 24.19 15.83
CA VAL A 39 3.74 22.98 16.66
C VAL A 39 2.88 21.85 16.09
N SER A 40 1.63 22.11 15.70
CA SER A 40 0.75 21.10 15.15
C SER A 40 1.23 20.58 13.80
N LEU A 41 1.78 21.44 12.94
CA LEU A 41 2.41 21.05 11.69
C LEU A 41 3.60 20.11 11.92
N VAL A 42 4.50 20.47 12.83
CA VAL A 42 5.68 19.64 13.14
C VAL A 42 5.28 18.30 13.77
N VAL A 43 4.33 18.32 14.72
CA VAL A 43 3.82 17.09 15.34
C VAL A 43 3.12 16.20 14.32
N TYR A 44 2.33 16.77 13.40
CA TYR A 44 1.69 16.03 12.33
C TYR A 44 2.70 15.36 11.40
N MET A 45 3.73 16.11 10.97
CA MET A 45 4.80 15.58 10.14
C MET A 45 5.55 14.43 10.85
N LEU A 46 5.85 14.58 12.13
CA LEU A 46 6.51 13.55 12.93
C LEU A 46 5.63 12.30 13.08
N LEU A 47 4.34 12.47 13.37
CA LEU A 47 3.40 11.36 13.49
C LEU A 47 3.22 10.64 12.16
N ALA A 48 3.07 11.39 11.06
CA ALA A 48 2.97 10.84 9.71
C ALA A 48 4.21 10.01 9.37
N ALA A 49 5.42 10.52 9.66
CA ALA A 49 6.66 9.80 9.44
C ALA A 49 6.73 8.51 10.30
N ILE A 50 6.43 8.59 11.59
CA ILE A 50 6.45 7.42 12.50
C ILE A 50 5.49 6.33 12.01
N LEU A 51 4.26 6.70 11.63
CA LEU A 51 3.27 5.75 11.15
C LEU A 51 3.69 5.12 9.82
N THR A 52 4.14 5.93 8.85
CA THR A 52 4.55 5.44 7.52
C THR A 52 5.78 4.55 7.60
N PHE A 53 6.84 4.97 8.29
CA PHE A 53 8.06 4.17 8.41
C PHE A 53 7.88 2.98 9.35
N GLY A 54 7.10 3.12 10.42
CA GLY A 54 6.76 2.01 11.32
C GLY A 54 6.01 0.91 10.57
N HIS A 55 5.00 1.27 9.78
CA HIS A 55 4.28 0.32 8.93
C HIS A 55 5.20 -0.32 7.87
N MET A 56 6.04 0.48 7.21
CA MET A 56 7.01 -0.02 6.22
C MET A 56 7.97 -1.06 6.82
N LEU A 57 8.51 -0.81 8.02
CA LEU A 57 9.41 -1.73 8.71
C LEU A 57 8.70 -2.99 9.18
N TYR A 58 7.48 -2.86 9.71
CA TYR A 58 6.65 -4.00 10.10
C TYR A 58 6.39 -4.94 8.91
N VAL A 59 5.99 -4.37 7.77
CA VAL A 59 5.79 -5.12 6.53
C VAL A 59 7.09 -5.78 6.06
N ALA A 60 8.20 -5.04 6.02
CA ALA A 60 9.47 -5.59 5.57
C ALA A 60 9.91 -6.81 6.41
N GLN A 61 9.69 -6.78 7.73
CA GLN A 61 9.97 -7.90 8.60
C GLN A 61 9.04 -9.09 8.35
N GLY A 62 7.73 -8.86 8.23
CA GLY A 62 6.76 -9.91 7.99
C GLY A 62 6.97 -10.61 6.63
N VAL A 63 7.20 -9.83 5.57
CA VAL A 63 7.45 -10.37 4.22
C VAL A 63 8.78 -11.15 4.18
N GLN A 64 9.81 -10.69 4.90
CA GLN A 64 11.08 -11.44 5.00
C GLN A 64 10.90 -12.78 5.73
N GLN A 65 10.19 -12.80 6.85
CA GLN A 65 9.88 -14.03 7.57
C GLN A 65 9.08 -15.02 6.71
N ALA A 66 8.10 -14.52 5.96
CA ALA A 66 7.31 -15.33 5.04
C ALA A 66 8.18 -15.88 3.88
N ALA A 67 9.09 -15.08 3.32
CA ALA A 67 9.99 -15.51 2.25
C ALA A 67 10.95 -16.61 2.74
N ASP A 68 11.56 -16.43 3.91
CA ASP A 68 12.45 -17.42 4.51
C ASP A 68 11.71 -18.74 4.82
N LEU A 69 10.48 -18.66 5.34
CA LEU A 69 9.63 -19.83 5.56
C LEU A 69 9.29 -20.54 4.26
N ALA A 70 8.82 -19.80 3.25
CA ALA A 70 8.44 -20.35 1.95
C ALA A 70 9.61 -21.09 1.29
N ALA A 71 10.78 -20.44 1.21
CA ALA A 71 11.94 -21.01 0.55
C ALA A 71 12.46 -22.24 1.30
N ARG A 72 12.45 -22.21 2.63
CA ARG A 72 12.84 -23.34 3.48
C ARG A 72 11.90 -24.53 3.32
N GLU A 73 10.59 -24.34 3.38
CA GLU A 73 9.64 -25.45 3.28
C GLU A 73 9.64 -26.06 1.87
N ILE A 74 9.64 -25.24 0.81
CA ILE A 74 9.72 -25.73 -0.58
C ILE A 74 11.03 -26.49 -0.81
N SER A 75 12.16 -26.04 -0.23
CA SER A 75 13.45 -26.72 -0.39
C SER A 75 13.48 -28.14 0.19
N ARG A 76 12.57 -28.43 1.11
CA ARG A 76 12.40 -29.71 1.79
C ARG A 76 11.22 -30.52 1.27
N THR A 77 10.45 -29.98 0.33
CA THR A 77 9.37 -30.72 -0.30
C THR A 77 9.95 -31.63 -1.39
N PRO A 78 9.54 -32.90 -1.46
CA PRO A 78 9.86 -33.76 -2.59
C PRO A 78 9.21 -33.19 -3.86
N LEU A 79 10.04 -32.67 -4.77
CA LEU A 79 9.62 -32.11 -6.05
C LEU A 79 10.40 -32.79 -7.19
N PRO A 80 9.84 -32.89 -8.39
CA PRO A 80 10.54 -33.45 -9.54
C PRO A 80 11.88 -32.75 -9.81
N ALA A 81 12.86 -33.48 -10.34
CA ALA A 81 14.20 -32.95 -10.55
C ALA A 81 14.25 -31.81 -11.59
N GLU A 82 13.36 -31.83 -12.58
CA GLU A 82 13.36 -30.90 -13.72
C GLU A 82 12.23 -29.85 -13.66
N ILE A 83 11.51 -29.76 -12.54
CA ILE A 83 10.42 -28.79 -12.39
C ILE A 83 10.95 -27.37 -12.19
N LEU A 84 10.31 -26.41 -12.87
CA LEU A 84 10.57 -24.99 -12.68
C LEU A 84 9.89 -24.48 -11.42
N LEU A 85 10.51 -23.53 -10.74
CA LEU A 85 9.92 -22.96 -9.53
C LEU A 85 8.63 -22.19 -9.82
N ASP A 86 8.51 -21.55 -10.99
CA ASP A 86 7.25 -20.91 -11.38
C ASP A 86 6.10 -21.91 -11.56
N ASP A 87 6.39 -23.10 -12.12
CA ASP A 87 5.39 -24.17 -12.22
C ASP A 87 4.98 -24.67 -10.83
N VAL A 88 5.89 -24.64 -9.86
CA VAL A 88 5.59 -25.00 -8.46
C VAL A 88 4.67 -23.98 -7.79
N LEU A 89 4.85 -22.69 -8.08
CA LEU A 89 4.10 -21.60 -7.45
C LEU A 89 2.76 -21.33 -8.14
N HIS A 90 2.71 -21.41 -9.47
CA HIS A 90 1.60 -20.96 -10.30
C HIS A 90 1.07 -22.03 -11.26
N GLY A 91 1.74 -23.18 -11.38
CA GLY A 91 1.33 -24.25 -12.28
C GLY A 91 0.05 -24.95 -11.83
N ASP A 92 -0.52 -25.75 -12.73
CA ASP A 92 -1.73 -26.51 -12.47
C ASP A 92 -1.47 -27.67 -11.49
N ALA A 93 -1.93 -27.51 -10.25
CA ALA A 93 -1.77 -28.51 -9.20
C ALA A 93 -2.54 -29.81 -9.47
N SER A 94 -3.50 -29.82 -10.39
CA SER A 94 -4.19 -31.05 -10.79
C SER A 94 -3.32 -31.97 -11.66
N ALA A 95 -2.26 -31.43 -12.26
CA ALA A 95 -1.37 -32.17 -13.15
C ALA A 95 -0.34 -33.05 -12.41
N ASP A 96 0.04 -32.69 -11.18
CA ASP A 96 1.03 -33.43 -10.37
C ASP A 96 0.70 -33.36 -8.88
N SER A 97 0.66 -34.53 -8.23
CA SER A 97 0.44 -34.66 -6.78
C SER A 97 1.44 -33.90 -5.91
N SER A 98 2.67 -33.70 -6.39
CA SER A 98 3.72 -32.97 -5.68
C SER A 98 3.40 -31.48 -5.62
N LEU A 99 2.81 -30.94 -6.70
CA LEU A 99 2.33 -29.56 -6.76
C LEU A 99 1.11 -29.35 -5.87
N ALA A 100 0.18 -30.30 -5.87
CA ALA A 100 -0.97 -30.26 -4.96
C ALA A 100 -0.55 -30.23 -3.47
N ASN A 101 0.52 -30.96 -3.11
CA ASN A 101 1.08 -30.92 -1.75
C ASN A 101 1.67 -29.54 -1.42
N VAL A 102 2.42 -28.91 -2.33
CA VAL A 102 2.94 -27.56 -2.12
C VAL A 102 1.81 -26.56 -1.96
N ARG A 103 0.79 -26.61 -2.83
CA ARG A 103 -0.36 -25.69 -2.77
C ARG A 103 -1.14 -25.82 -1.46
N SER A 104 -1.47 -27.05 -1.07
CA SER A 104 -2.25 -27.30 0.14
C SER A 104 -1.50 -27.05 1.45
N GLN A 105 -0.17 -27.21 1.49
CA GLN A 105 0.60 -27.13 2.74
C GLN A 105 1.42 -25.85 2.86
N ILE A 106 1.95 -25.32 1.76
CA ILE A 106 2.95 -24.24 1.80
C ILE A 106 2.35 -22.93 1.34
N TYR A 107 1.88 -22.83 0.09
CA TYR A 107 1.41 -21.56 -0.47
C TYR A 107 0.38 -21.79 -1.57
N ASP A 108 -0.75 -21.08 -1.47
CA ASP A 108 -1.74 -20.98 -2.54
C ASP A 108 -2.13 -19.51 -2.78
N GLU A 109 -2.12 -19.09 -4.05
CA GLU A 109 -2.48 -17.74 -4.47
C GLU A 109 -3.98 -17.43 -4.27
N HIS A 110 -4.83 -18.46 -4.26
CA HIS A 110 -6.28 -18.31 -4.05
C HIS A 110 -6.63 -17.86 -2.62
N TYR A 111 -5.70 -18.01 -1.66
CA TYR A 111 -5.86 -17.55 -0.28
C TYR A 111 -5.21 -16.20 -0.01
N LEU A 112 -4.91 -15.42 -1.06
CA LEU A 112 -4.54 -14.01 -0.92
C LEU A 112 -5.75 -13.10 -0.71
N VAL A 113 -6.97 -13.62 -0.90
CA VAL A 113 -8.23 -12.95 -0.58
C VAL A 113 -9.10 -13.91 0.23
N LEU A 114 -9.49 -13.49 1.42
CA LEU A 114 -10.31 -14.26 2.35
C LEU A 114 -11.67 -13.58 2.52
N ASN A 115 -12.74 -14.36 2.40
CA ASN A 115 -14.10 -13.88 2.64
C ASN A 115 -14.38 -13.81 4.15
N LEU A 116 -14.73 -12.63 4.66
CA LEU A 116 -15.00 -12.40 6.08
C LEU A 116 -16.47 -12.60 6.46
N ASP A 117 -17.37 -12.79 5.49
CA ASP A 117 -18.80 -12.91 5.74
C ASP A 117 -19.24 -14.38 5.97
N THR A 118 -18.51 -15.35 5.39
CA THR A 118 -18.93 -16.77 5.44
C THR A 118 -18.11 -17.63 6.39
N PHE A 119 -16.82 -17.33 6.59
CA PHE A 119 -15.83 -18.15 7.33
C PHE A 119 -15.84 -19.65 7.01
N HIS A 120 -16.50 -20.06 5.92
CA HIS A 120 -16.63 -21.45 5.46
C HIS A 120 -16.93 -22.46 6.58
N GLY A 121 -17.84 -22.12 7.49
CA GLY A 121 -18.26 -22.99 8.60
C GLY A 121 -17.34 -22.98 9.83
N ARG A 122 -16.24 -22.21 9.83
CA ARG A 122 -15.41 -21.97 11.01
C ARG A 122 -16.08 -20.98 11.97
N GLY A 123 -15.76 -21.08 13.26
CA GLY A 123 -16.26 -20.20 14.31
C GLY A 123 -15.53 -18.85 14.40
N SER A 124 -14.36 -18.72 13.78
CA SER A 124 -13.61 -17.47 13.76
C SER A 124 -12.64 -17.36 12.59
N LEU A 125 -12.15 -16.14 12.33
CA LEU A 125 -11.05 -15.90 11.41
C LEU A 125 -9.79 -16.67 11.81
N ALA A 126 -9.51 -16.80 13.12
CA ALA A 126 -8.31 -17.51 13.59
C ALA A 126 -8.36 -19.01 13.23
N GLU A 127 -9.54 -19.63 13.30
CA GLU A 127 -9.74 -21.01 12.86
C GLU A 127 -9.60 -21.14 11.34
N LEU A 128 -10.20 -20.22 10.56
CA LEU A 128 -10.01 -20.20 9.10
C LEU A 128 -8.52 -20.08 8.74
N VAL A 129 -7.79 -19.18 9.41
CA VAL A 129 -6.36 -18.95 9.16
C VAL A 129 -5.53 -20.17 9.54
N ALA A 130 -5.87 -20.89 10.60
CA ALA A 130 -5.16 -22.10 11.00
C ALA A 130 -5.21 -23.23 9.94
N ASP A 131 -6.25 -23.23 9.10
CA ASP A 131 -6.42 -24.20 8.01
C ASP A 131 -5.69 -23.80 6.72
N LEU A 132 -5.18 -22.57 6.61
CA LEU A 132 -4.50 -22.09 5.40
C LEU A 132 -3.08 -22.67 5.26
N PRO A 133 -2.49 -22.67 4.05
CA PRO A 133 -1.09 -23.02 3.84
C PRO A 133 -0.15 -22.12 4.65
N LEU A 134 1.00 -22.65 5.07
CA LEU A 134 1.91 -22.01 6.03
C LEU A 134 2.31 -20.58 5.65
N VAL A 135 2.60 -20.32 4.38
CA VAL A 135 2.97 -18.99 3.89
C VAL A 135 1.76 -18.05 3.96
N ASN A 136 0.58 -18.50 3.54
CA ASN A 136 -0.65 -17.71 3.64
C ASN A 136 -0.94 -17.32 5.09
N GLN A 137 -0.72 -18.22 6.07
CA GLN A 137 -0.83 -17.89 7.50
C GLN A 137 0.09 -16.72 7.91
N GLN A 138 1.34 -16.70 7.42
CA GLN A 138 2.29 -15.62 7.70
C GLN A 138 1.94 -14.30 6.99
N LEU A 139 1.24 -14.37 5.84
CA LEU A 139 0.85 -13.19 5.08
C LEU A 139 -0.42 -12.51 5.63
N VAL A 140 -1.28 -13.24 6.34
CA VAL A 140 -2.55 -12.73 6.90
C VAL A 140 -2.40 -11.44 7.73
N PRO A 141 -1.42 -11.31 8.65
CA PRO A 141 -1.21 -10.07 9.40
C PRO A 141 -0.87 -8.85 8.53
N LEU A 142 -0.42 -9.06 7.30
CA LEU A 142 -0.06 -8.01 6.35
C LEU A 142 -1.22 -7.62 5.43
N MET A 143 -2.33 -8.36 5.48
CA MET A 143 -3.52 -8.13 4.68
C MET A 143 -4.32 -6.93 5.17
N ILE A 144 -5.12 -6.36 4.27
CA ILE A 144 -5.98 -5.20 4.52
C ILE A 144 -7.45 -5.62 4.45
N SER A 145 -8.29 -5.02 5.29
CA SER A 145 -9.73 -5.15 5.17
C SER A 145 -10.22 -4.31 3.98
N ASP A 146 -11.07 -4.90 3.14
CA ASP A 146 -11.69 -4.24 2.00
C ASP A 146 -13.11 -4.74 1.74
N GLN A 147 -13.80 -4.10 0.80
CA GLN A 147 -15.10 -4.54 0.31
C GLN A 147 -15.06 -4.65 -1.22
N ILE A 148 -15.54 -5.77 -1.76
CA ILE A 148 -15.56 -6.07 -3.19
C ILE A 148 -16.94 -6.61 -3.54
N ASN A 149 -17.67 -5.94 -4.45
CA ASN A 149 -19.01 -6.35 -4.85
C ASN A 149 -19.97 -6.58 -3.66
N GLY A 150 -19.83 -5.75 -2.62
CA GLY A 150 -20.62 -5.81 -1.39
C GLY A 150 -20.11 -6.81 -0.34
N VAL A 151 -19.14 -7.66 -0.66
CA VAL A 151 -18.58 -8.69 0.23
C VAL A 151 -17.40 -8.13 1.04
N ASN A 152 -17.42 -8.33 2.35
CA ASN A 152 -16.27 -7.96 3.19
C ASN A 152 -15.17 -8.99 3.03
N VAL A 153 -13.96 -8.51 2.71
CA VAL A 153 -12.80 -9.38 2.52
C VAL A 153 -11.61 -8.90 3.34
N LEU A 154 -10.74 -9.85 3.67
CA LEU A 154 -9.37 -9.59 4.09
C LEU A 154 -8.48 -9.98 2.92
N ARG A 155 -7.75 -9.04 2.33
CA ARG A 155 -6.97 -9.28 1.12
C ARG A 155 -5.54 -8.80 1.23
N TYR A 156 -4.64 -9.47 0.52
CA TYR A 156 -3.30 -8.96 0.30
C TYR A 156 -3.36 -7.65 -0.51
N PRO A 157 -2.57 -6.62 -0.16
CA PRO A 157 -2.56 -5.37 -0.91
C PRO A 157 -2.12 -5.57 -2.36
N GLY A 158 -2.84 -4.95 -3.30
CA GLY A 158 -2.59 -5.08 -4.73
C GLY A 158 -3.83 -4.79 -5.56
N ALA A 159 -3.76 -5.09 -6.85
CA ALA A 159 -4.92 -5.13 -7.73
C ALA A 159 -5.64 -6.47 -7.57
N ILE A 160 -6.96 -6.44 -7.61
CA ILE A 160 -7.81 -7.64 -7.50
C ILE A 160 -8.20 -8.10 -8.90
N PHE A 161 -8.16 -9.40 -9.13
CA PHE A 161 -8.64 -10.03 -10.34
C PHE A 161 -9.71 -11.07 -10.02
N THR A 162 -10.70 -11.24 -10.91
CA THR A 162 -11.52 -12.47 -10.87
C THR A 162 -10.61 -13.66 -11.12
N ASP A 163 -10.81 -14.75 -10.39
CA ASP A 163 -10.18 -15.99 -10.84
C ASP A 163 -10.87 -16.48 -12.13
N GLY A 164 -10.04 -16.74 -13.15
CA GLY A 164 -10.45 -17.25 -14.45
C GLY A 164 -10.27 -18.75 -14.60
N HIS A 165 -9.64 -19.44 -13.65
CA HIS A 165 -9.23 -20.83 -13.77
C HIS A 165 -9.66 -21.67 -12.56
N THR A 166 -10.96 -21.74 -12.27
CA THR A 166 -11.51 -22.46 -11.11
C THR A 166 -11.25 -23.99 -11.07
N GLY A 167 -10.56 -24.56 -12.06
CA GLY A 167 -10.23 -25.98 -12.11
C GLY A 167 -9.13 -26.41 -11.13
N ASN A 168 -8.34 -25.46 -10.63
CA ASN A 168 -7.28 -25.69 -9.64
C ASN A 168 -7.65 -25.12 -8.25
N ASP A 169 -8.92 -24.74 -8.04
CA ASP A 169 -9.41 -24.21 -6.77
C ASP A 169 -9.27 -25.23 -5.64
N PRO A 170 -8.77 -24.83 -4.46
CA PRO A 170 -8.76 -25.71 -3.31
C PRO A 170 -10.19 -25.98 -2.80
N SER A 171 -10.44 -27.21 -2.34
CA SER A 171 -11.79 -27.62 -1.93
C SER A 171 -12.19 -27.14 -0.52
N ASP A 172 -11.21 -27.02 0.38
CA ASP A 172 -11.46 -26.64 1.78
C ASP A 172 -10.22 -25.95 2.41
N PRO A 173 -10.35 -24.70 2.90
CA PRO A 173 -11.50 -23.81 2.67
C PRO A 173 -11.65 -23.48 1.17
N PRO A 174 -12.88 -23.36 0.64
CA PRO A 174 -13.06 -22.93 -0.74
C PRO A 174 -12.58 -21.48 -0.89
N PRO A 175 -12.01 -21.11 -2.05
CA PRO A 175 -11.43 -19.79 -2.25
C PRO A 175 -12.52 -18.72 -2.42
N SER A 176 -12.12 -17.45 -2.32
CA SER A 176 -13.06 -16.33 -2.51
C SER A 176 -13.42 -16.07 -3.98
N GLY A 177 -12.78 -16.76 -4.94
CA GLY A 177 -12.90 -16.50 -6.38
C GLY A 177 -12.16 -15.25 -6.86
N PHE A 178 -11.19 -14.76 -6.08
CA PHE A 178 -10.39 -13.58 -6.41
C PHE A 178 -8.90 -13.87 -6.26
N LEU A 179 -8.11 -13.25 -7.13
CA LEU A 179 -6.64 -13.28 -7.11
C LEU A 179 -6.08 -11.88 -6.87
N VAL A 180 -4.82 -11.83 -6.47
CA VAL A 180 -4.11 -10.56 -6.25
C VAL A 180 -2.85 -10.50 -7.12
N ALA A 181 -2.68 -9.38 -7.82
CA ALA A 181 -1.44 -9.05 -8.52
C ALA A 181 -0.90 -7.69 -8.09
N ILE A 182 0.41 -7.54 -8.16
CA ILE A 182 1.08 -6.34 -7.70
C ILE A 182 1.40 -5.44 -8.89
N PRO A 183 0.90 -4.20 -8.91
CA PRO A 183 1.23 -3.25 -9.95
C PRO A 183 2.62 -2.65 -9.69
N LEU A 184 3.60 -2.99 -10.52
CA LEU A 184 4.89 -2.30 -10.56
C LEU A 184 4.83 -1.16 -11.57
N VAL A 185 5.12 0.06 -11.16
CA VAL A 185 5.09 1.21 -12.08
C VAL A 185 6.46 1.42 -12.70
N ASN A 186 6.56 1.12 -13.99
CA ASN A 186 7.78 1.19 -14.76
C ASN A 186 8.11 2.63 -15.19
N SER A 187 7.09 3.37 -15.61
CA SER A 187 7.26 4.74 -16.09
C SER A 187 5.99 5.56 -15.90
N ARG A 188 6.15 6.88 -15.96
CA ARG A 188 5.06 7.84 -16.09
C ARG A 188 5.33 8.72 -17.29
N ASP A 189 4.29 9.08 -18.02
CA ASP A 189 4.41 10.02 -19.13
C ASP A 189 4.43 11.49 -18.64
N GLY A 190 4.54 12.44 -19.57
CA GLY A 190 4.56 13.88 -19.25
C GLY A 190 3.29 14.40 -18.57
N THR A 191 2.17 13.67 -18.69
CA THR A 191 0.91 13.98 -18.01
C THR A 191 0.78 13.31 -16.64
N GLY A 192 1.74 12.45 -16.28
CA GLY A 192 1.76 11.70 -15.02
C GLY A 192 1.02 10.37 -15.08
N VAL A 193 0.51 9.97 -16.26
CA VAL A 193 -0.18 8.70 -16.47
C VAL A 193 0.81 7.56 -16.39
N GLU A 194 0.40 6.48 -15.73
CA GLU A 194 1.29 5.40 -15.33
C GLU A 194 1.29 4.26 -16.35
N THR A 195 2.47 3.73 -16.63
CA THR A 195 2.65 2.44 -17.31
C THR A 195 3.11 1.42 -16.28
N ILE A 196 2.34 0.34 -16.13
CA ILE A 196 2.55 -0.67 -15.09
C ILE A 196 2.91 -2.03 -15.69
N ALA A 197 3.66 -2.84 -14.97
CA ALA A 197 3.80 -4.27 -15.20
C ALA A 197 3.23 -5.03 -13.99
N TRP A 198 2.69 -6.21 -14.23
CA TRP A 198 2.22 -7.08 -13.17
C TRP A 198 3.36 -7.94 -12.65
N VAL A 199 3.40 -8.09 -11.33
CA VAL A 199 4.31 -8.98 -10.63
C VAL A 199 3.47 -9.84 -9.68
N PRO A 200 3.73 -11.15 -9.56
CA PRO A 200 3.01 -11.98 -8.61
C PRO A 200 3.43 -11.65 -7.17
N VAL A 201 2.58 -12.04 -6.21
CA VAL A 201 2.88 -11.84 -4.78
C VAL A 201 4.09 -12.66 -4.36
N VAL A 202 4.15 -13.92 -4.76
CA VAL A 202 5.31 -14.80 -4.61
C VAL A 202 5.84 -15.10 -6.01
N GLU A 203 7.14 -14.94 -6.22
CA GLU A 203 7.79 -14.98 -7.54
C GLU A 203 9.09 -15.78 -7.45
N ALA A 204 9.40 -16.60 -8.45
CA ALA A 204 10.75 -17.16 -8.56
C ALA A 204 11.75 -16.07 -9.00
N ILE A 205 12.92 -16.01 -8.35
CA ILE A 205 14.00 -15.10 -8.76
C ILE A 205 14.70 -15.64 -10.01
N ASP A 206 14.96 -16.94 -9.99
CA ASP A 206 15.52 -17.72 -11.09
C ASP A 206 14.79 -19.06 -11.12
N SER A 207 13.82 -19.16 -12.02
CA SER A 207 12.94 -20.33 -12.15
C SER A 207 13.72 -21.59 -12.56
N GLU A 208 14.81 -21.43 -13.30
CA GLU A 208 15.64 -22.51 -13.81
C GLU A 208 16.58 -23.08 -12.74
N ALA A 209 17.00 -22.25 -11.78
CA ALA A 209 17.88 -22.65 -10.69
C ALA A 209 17.30 -23.79 -9.83
N SER A 210 15.97 -24.01 -9.82
CA SER A 210 15.34 -25.10 -9.09
C SER A 210 15.58 -26.48 -9.68
N ARG A 211 15.96 -26.54 -10.98
CA ARG A 211 16.26 -27.80 -11.65
C ARG A 211 17.57 -28.40 -11.14
N LEU A 212 17.63 -29.72 -11.02
CA LEU A 212 18.86 -30.41 -10.68
C LEU A 212 19.91 -30.27 -11.80
N SER A 213 19.46 -30.19 -13.05
CA SER A 213 20.27 -29.97 -14.24
C SER A 213 20.86 -28.55 -14.37
N SER A 214 20.39 -27.59 -13.55
CA SER A 214 20.90 -26.22 -13.54
C SER A 214 22.34 -26.12 -13.02
N ASP A 215 23.00 -25.02 -13.35
CA ASP A 215 24.34 -24.70 -12.82
C ASP A 215 24.34 -24.60 -11.29
N GLN A 216 23.23 -24.17 -10.70
CA GLN A 216 23.04 -24.08 -9.25
C GLN A 216 22.65 -25.41 -8.59
N ARG A 217 22.35 -26.46 -9.38
CA ARG A 217 22.03 -27.82 -8.95
C ARG A 217 20.88 -27.91 -7.94
N GLY A 218 19.78 -27.22 -8.21
CA GLY A 218 18.56 -27.27 -7.41
C GLY A 218 18.60 -26.33 -6.22
N VAL A 219 18.24 -25.07 -6.46
CA VAL A 219 18.09 -24.02 -5.47
C VAL A 219 16.68 -23.44 -5.58
N VAL A 220 16.02 -23.27 -4.43
CA VAL A 220 14.78 -22.51 -4.32
C VAL A 220 15.16 -21.07 -4.04
N ALA A 221 15.03 -20.20 -5.05
CA ALA A 221 15.24 -18.77 -4.92
C ALA A 221 13.93 -18.05 -5.23
N LEU A 222 13.29 -17.49 -4.21
CA LEU A 222 12.01 -16.80 -4.36
C LEU A 222 12.02 -15.42 -3.73
N ARG A 223 11.09 -14.61 -4.21
CA ARG A 223 10.83 -13.24 -3.80
C ARG A 223 9.36 -13.10 -3.43
N ILE A 224 9.08 -12.48 -2.29
CA ILE A 224 7.73 -12.03 -1.95
C ILE A 224 7.68 -10.52 -2.11
N ASN A 225 6.70 -10.04 -2.87
CA ASN A 225 6.49 -8.64 -3.20
C ASN A 225 5.32 -8.08 -2.39
N TYR A 226 5.45 -6.86 -1.88
CA TYR A 226 4.39 -6.13 -1.18
C TYR A 226 4.30 -4.71 -1.71
N PRO A 227 3.15 -4.27 -2.26
CA PRO A 227 2.99 -2.90 -2.72
C PRO A 227 2.72 -2.01 -1.51
N PHE A 228 3.75 -1.40 -0.93
CA PHE A 228 3.58 -0.45 0.16
C PHE A 228 3.04 0.89 -0.36
N GLN A 229 1.96 1.38 0.24
CA GLN A 229 1.40 2.69 -0.05
C GLN A 229 1.15 3.48 1.23
N SER A 230 1.63 4.72 1.25
CA SER A 230 1.52 5.59 2.41
C SER A 230 0.11 6.18 2.51
N ALA A 231 -0.51 6.07 3.69
CA ALA A 231 -1.78 6.72 3.96
C ALA A 231 -1.65 8.25 4.19
N SER A 232 -0.45 8.73 4.53
CA SER A 232 -0.20 10.12 4.95
C SER A 232 0.62 10.95 3.95
N MET A 233 1.26 10.30 2.97
CA MET A 233 2.11 10.97 1.99
C MET A 233 1.54 10.83 0.59
N SER A 234 1.49 11.93 -0.15
CA SER A 234 1.07 11.97 -1.56
C SER A 234 2.27 11.93 -2.51
N SER A 235 2.05 11.47 -3.73
CA SER A 235 3.07 11.36 -4.76
C SER A 235 3.05 12.58 -5.68
N PHE A 236 4.23 13.16 -5.91
CA PHE A 236 4.44 14.27 -6.84
C PHE A 236 5.45 13.89 -7.91
N ARG A 237 5.35 14.51 -9.09
CA ARG A 237 6.33 14.39 -10.16
C ARG A 237 7.59 15.18 -9.78
N PRO A 238 8.79 14.76 -10.22
CA PRO A 238 9.97 15.61 -10.19
C PRO A 238 9.69 16.92 -10.92
N ASN A 239 10.23 18.03 -10.41
CA ASN A 239 10.15 19.30 -11.13
C ASN A 239 11.14 19.25 -12.32
N PRO A 240 10.73 19.55 -13.58
CA PRO A 240 11.63 19.59 -14.72
C PRO A 240 12.78 20.59 -14.59
N ASP A 241 12.59 21.65 -13.80
CA ASP A 241 13.58 22.71 -13.58
C ASP A 241 14.69 22.29 -12.60
N GLY A 242 14.52 21.18 -11.87
CA GLY A 242 15.55 20.59 -11.02
C GLY A 242 15.02 19.88 -9.77
N PRO A 243 15.87 19.06 -9.10
CA PRO A 243 15.46 18.25 -7.94
C PRO A 243 15.17 19.06 -6.67
N PHE A 244 15.64 20.31 -6.60
CA PHE A 244 15.42 21.20 -5.46
C PHE A 244 14.27 22.19 -5.69
N GLU A 245 13.72 22.23 -6.91
CA GLU A 245 12.64 23.13 -7.24
C GLU A 245 11.31 22.60 -6.70
N PRO A 246 10.42 23.47 -6.16
CA PRO A 246 9.14 23.04 -5.61
C PRO A 246 8.29 22.29 -6.64
N ASN A 247 7.74 21.14 -6.25
CA ASN A 247 6.92 20.30 -7.14
C ASN A 247 5.46 20.15 -6.66
N LEU A 248 5.01 20.97 -5.71
CA LEU A 248 3.67 20.91 -5.14
C LEU A 248 2.56 21.11 -6.19
N ALA A 249 2.85 21.83 -7.28
CA ALA A 249 1.95 22.04 -8.40
C ALA A 249 1.83 20.82 -9.35
N ASN A 250 2.63 19.77 -9.15
CA ASN A 250 2.73 18.64 -10.05
C ASN A 250 2.38 17.30 -9.35
N PRO A 251 1.20 17.15 -8.73
CA PRO A 251 0.78 15.87 -8.16
C PRO A 251 0.66 14.78 -9.24
N ASN A 252 0.85 13.53 -8.84
CA ASN A 252 0.48 12.37 -9.67
C ASN A 252 -1.02 12.12 -9.49
N VAL A 253 -1.81 12.44 -10.51
CA VAL A 253 -3.27 12.29 -10.47
C VAL A 253 -3.64 10.81 -10.46
N ALA A 254 -4.60 10.42 -9.62
CA ALA A 254 -5.14 9.07 -9.56
C ALA A 254 -6.16 8.83 -10.68
N ASN A 255 -5.66 8.69 -11.91
CA ASN A 255 -6.45 8.42 -13.11
C ASN A 255 -6.26 6.98 -13.59
N ASP A 256 -7.06 6.05 -13.06
CA ASP A 256 -7.00 4.64 -13.45
C ASP A 256 -7.40 4.41 -14.92
N ALA A 257 -8.31 5.21 -15.48
CA ALA A 257 -8.73 5.08 -16.87
C ALA A 257 -7.60 5.35 -17.89
N GLY A 258 -6.56 6.09 -17.49
CA GLY A 258 -5.38 6.34 -18.32
C GLY A 258 -4.28 5.28 -18.20
N VAL A 259 -4.30 4.43 -17.18
CA VAL A 259 -3.21 3.50 -16.87
C VAL A 259 -3.01 2.52 -18.02
N LYS A 260 -1.74 2.34 -18.42
CA LYS A 260 -1.34 1.40 -19.47
C LYS A 260 -0.64 0.20 -18.84
N VAL A 261 -0.99 -1.01 -19.28
CA VAL A 261 -0.28 -2.23 -18.90
C VAL A 261 0.81 -2.50 -19.93
N ALA A 262 2.05 -2.65 -19.46
CA ALA A 262 3.19 -2.99 -20.28
C ALA A 262 3.03 -4.42 -20.83
N PRO A 263 3.37 -4.67 -22.10
CA PRO A 263 3.32 -6.00 -22.68
C PRO A 263 4.42 -6.90 -22.11
N GLY A 264 4.10 -8.18 -21.89
CA GLY A 264 5.04 -9.20 -21.41
C GLY A 264 5.08 -9.37 -19.90
N GLY A 265 5.79 -10.40 -19.43
CA GLY A 265 5.89 -10.78 -18.02
C GLY A 265 4.69 -11.54 -17.49
N TYR A 266 4.57 -11.61 -16.15
CA TYR A 266 3.42 -12.18 -15.46
C TYR A 266 2.14 -11.47 -15.88
N GLN A 267 1.08 -12.24 -16.15
CA GLN A 267 -0.24 -11.72 -16.47
C GLN A 267 -1.24 -12.45 -15.55
N PRO A 268 -1.88 -11.74 -14.61
CA PRO A 268 -2.90 -12.37 -13.77
C PRO A 268 -4.05 -12.88 -14.62
N SER A 269 -4.61 -14.02 -14.23
CA SER A 269 -5.83 -14.54 -14.85
C SER A 269 -7.03 -13.64 -14.56
N GLY A 270 -8.00 -13.67 -15.48
CA GLY A 270 -9.27 -12.99 -15.32
C GLY A 270 -9.22 -11.47 -15.54
N THR A 271 -10.17 -10.77 -14.93
CA THR A 271 -10.41 -9.34 -15.15
C THR A 271 -10.17 -8.55 -13.87
N ALA A 272 -9.48 -7.41 -13.98
CA ALA A 272 -9.25 -6.52 -12.86
C ALA A 272 -10.56 -5.92 -12.33
N ILE A 273 -10.76 -5.94 -11.02
CA ILE A 273 -11.93 -5.41 -10.33
C ILE A 273 -11.47 -4.32 -9.35
N ALA A 274 -12.25 -3.24 -9.28
CA ALA A 274 -12.05 -2.19 -8.29
C ALA A 274 -12.64 -2.59 -6.93
N SER A 275 -11.98 -2.16 -5.86
CA SER A 275 -12.61 -2.08 -4.54
C SER A 275 -13.87 -1.20 -4.59
N ASP A 276 -14.85 -1.51 -3.75
CA ASP A 276 -16.06 -0.69 -3.59
C ASP A 276 -15.76 0.67 -2.92
N ARG A 277 -14.52 0.89 -2.44
CA ARG A 277 -14.08 2.13 -1.83
C ARG A 277 -13.48 3.09 -2.84
N ASP A 278 -13.99 4.32 -2.87
CA ASP A 278 -13.49 5.38 -3.74
C ASP A 278 -12.10 5.90 -3.34
N TYR A 279 -11.78 5.90 -2.04
CA TYR A 279 -10.55 6.50 -1.50
C TYR A 279 -9.83 5.56 -0.54
N GLY A 280 -8.51 5.61 -0.58
CA GLY A 280 -7.63 4.85 0.29
C GLY A 280 -6.27 4.58 -0.35
N PRO A 281 -5.31 4.07 0.45
CA PRO A 281 -3.97 3.77 -0.05
C PRO A 281 -3.95 2.59 -1.02
N TYR A 282 -4.98 1.75 -1.08
CA TYR A 282 -4.98 0.52 -1.91
C TYR A 282 -6.24 0.39 -2.79
N THR A 283 -6.97 1.49 -2.98
CA THR A 283 -8.18 1.53 -3.81
C THR A 283 -7.86 1.72 -5.30
N GLY A 284 -8.90 1.72 -6.13
CA GLY A 284 -8.80 1.79 -7.58
C GLY A 284 -8.72 0.41 -8.24
N THR A 285 -9.03 0.34 -9.54
CA THR A 285 -9.05 -0.89 -10.34
C THR A 285 -7.71 -1.60 -10.33
N TYR A 286 -6.63 -0.82 -10.34
CA TYR A 286 -5.27 -1.35 -10.35
C TYR A 286 -4.62 -1.34 -8.98
N GLY A 287 -5.37 -1.08 -7.89
CA GLY A 287 -4.84 -1.00 -6.54
C GLY A 287 -3.74 0.06 -6.37
N LEU A 288 -3.73 1.11 -7.20
CA LEU A 288 -2.72 2.17 -7.19
C LEU A 288 -3.01 3.30 -6.18
N GLY A 289 -4.13 3.19 -5.46
CA GLY A 289 -4.56 4.11 -4.43
C GLY A 289 -5.11 5.44 -4.95
N ALA A 290 -5.94 6.06 -4.13
CA ALA A 290 -6.52 7.38 -4.35
C ALA A 290 -6.66 8.12 -3.02
N GLN A 291 -5.90 9.20 -2.84
CA GLN A 291 -6.03 10.11 -1.71
C GLN A 291 -6.91 11.30 -2.12
N ALA A 292 -7.97 11.57 -1.35
CA ALA A 292 -8.84 12.73 -1.56
C ALA A 292 -8.12 14.07 -1.29
N ALA A 293 -6.95 14.04 -0.64
CA ALA A 293 -6.16 15.23 -0.37
C ALA A 293 -5.67 15.85 -1.69
N LEU A 294 -5.68 17.19 -1.74
CA LEU A 294 -5.14 17.99 -2.86
C LEU A 294 -5.88 17.83 -4.20
N GLY A 295 -7.07 17.21 -4.21
CA GLY A 295 -7.90 17.01 -5.40
C GLY A 295 -8.62 18.26 -5.92
N SER A 296 -8.00 19.44 -5.88
CA SER A 296 -8.67 20.68 -6.30
C SER A 296 -8.79 20.78 -7.83
N GLN A 297 -9.81 21.50 -8.32
CA GLN A 297 -9.98 21.75 -9.76
C GLN A 297 -8.73 22.37 -10.40
N GLN A 298 -8.00 23.19 -9.64
CA GLN A 298 -6.81 23.91 -10.09
C GLN A 298 -5.56 23.04 -10.14
N LEU A 299 -5.43 22.04 -9.27
CA LEU A 299 -4.22 21.20 -9.16
C LEU A 299 -4.35 19.87 -9.90
N THR A 300 -5.54 19.27 -9.91
CA THR A 300 -5.75 17.91 -10.43
C THR A 300 -6.97 17.79 -11.33
N GLY A 301 -7.66 18.90 -11.63
CA GLY A 301 -8.93 18.87 -12.36
C GLY A 301 -10.07 18.23 -11.55
N GLY A 302 -9.97 18.23 -10.22
CA GLY A 302 -10.98 17.63 -9.33
C GLY A 302 -10.73 16.15 -9.00
N LEU A 303 -9.67 15.56 -9.54
CA LEU A 303 -9.33 14.15 -9.33
C LEU A 303 -8.46 13.94 -8.08
N PRO A 304 -8.54 12.76 -7.43
CA PRO A 304 -7.68 12.43 -6.30
C PRO A 304 -6.20 12.33 -6.70
N VAL A 305 -5.31 12.31 -5.70
CA VAL A 305 -3.86 12.19 -5.88
C VAL A 305 -3.38 10.80 -5.48
N ARG A 306 -2.39 10.27 -6.19
CA ARG A 306 -1.75 8.99 -5.85
C ARG A 306 -1.03 9.08 -4.50
N PRO A 307 -1.13 8.07 -3.63
CA PRO A 307 -0.26 7.97 -2.46
C PRO A 307 1.21 7.78 -2.88
N PHE A 308 2.13 8.15 -2.00
CA PHE A 308 3.52 7.70 -2.13
C PHE A 308 3.56 6.17 -2.03
N ARG A 309 4.26 5.53 -2.96
CA ARG A 309 4.30 4.07 -3.08
C ARG A 309 5.71 3.55 -3.33
N ARG A 310 5.96 2.33 -2.86
CA ARG A 310 7.13 1.50 -3.20
C ARG A 310 6.74 0.03 -3.15
N VAL A 311 7.35 -0.79 -3.99
CA VAL A 311 7.27 -2.24 -3.80
C VAL A 311 8.39 -2.65 -2.85
N ILE A 312 8.01 -3.23 -1.71
CA ILE A 312 8.94 -3.87 -0.80
C ILE A 312 9.06 -5.31 -1.26
N SER A 313 10.29 -5.77 -1.48
CA SER A 313 10.54 -7.14 -1.89
C SER A 313 11.46 -7.78 -0.86
N ALA A 314 11.06 -8.94 -0.35
CA ALA A 314 11.93 -9.79 0.45
C ALA A 314 12.31 -11.02 -0.36
N GLN A 315 13.52 -11.52 -0.13
CA GLN A 315 14.08 -12.61 -0.93
C GLN A 315 14.69 -13.65 0.00
N ALA A 316 14.58 -14.90 -0.40
CA ALA A 316 15.16 -16.03 0.32
C ALA A 316 15.69 -17.06 -0.69
N ILE A 317 16.83 -17.66 -0.35
CA ILE A 317 17.52 -18.63 -1.20
C ILE A 317 17.92 -19.81 -0.34
N TYR A 318 17.40 -20.99 -0.67
CA TYR A 318 17.68 -22.25 0.02
C TYR A 318 18.04 -23.33 -0.99
N ARG A 319 18.98 -24.20 -0.62
CA ARG A 319 19.34 -25.34 -1.47
C ARG A 319 18.28 -26.42 -1.32
N ARG A 320 17.84 -27.02 -2.44
CA ARG A 320 16.92 -28.15 -2.42
C ARG A 320 17.61 -29.36 -1.78
N GLU A 321 16.90 -29.99 -0.84
CA GLU A 321 17.37 -31.16 -0.10
C GLU A 321 16.79 -32.47 -0.67
N LEU A 322 15.58 -32.40 -1.25
CA LEU A 322 14.86 -33.57 -1.78
C LEU A 322 14.53 -33.43 -3.26
N PHE A 323 14.76 -34.52 -4.00
CA PHE A 323 14.42 -34.66 -5.41
C PHE A 323 13.66 -35.97 -5.60
N THR A 324 12.55 -35.93 -6.32
CA THR A 324 11.87 -37.14 -6.79
C THR A 324 12.30 -37.43 -8.23
N PRO A 325 12.36 -38.73 -8.60
CA PRO A 325 12.56 -39.13 -9.99
C PRO A 325 11.50 -38.55 -10.92
#